data_AF-A0A1B6GSR6-F1
#
_entry.id   AF-A0A1B6GSR6-F1
#
_cell.length_a   1.000
_cell.length_b   1.000
_cell.length_c   1.000
_cell.angle_alpha   90.00
_cell.angle_beta   90.00
_cell.angle_gamma   90.00
#
_symmetry.space_group_name_H-M   'P 1'
#
loop_
_entity.id
_entity.type
_entity.pdbx_description
1 polymer ?
#
loop_
_entity_poly.entity_id
_entity_poly.type
_entity_poly.pdbx_seq_one_letter_code
_entity_poly.pdbx_strand_id
1 'polypeptide(L)'
;VGYNDLMLIPAGATNIRIQEIKPSNNYLAIRNMTGHYYLNGNWRIDFPRSIKACGTIFHYERKPHGFFAPEMISALGPTLEPIYIVLLYQEKNPGIEYEYSIPKGAVQDTDPEGYSWVYNEFGPCSATCGGGVQSRNVWCAKRRDSSEVSRDLCNEALEPPST
;
A
#
# COMPACT_ATOMS: atom_id res chain seq x y z
N VAL A 1 -15.64 7.85 14.41
CA VAL A 1 -15.14 8.63 13.25
C VAL A 1 -13.63 8.58 13.29
N GLY A 2 -12.96 8.29 12.17
CA GLY A 2 -11.49 8.20 12.15
C GLY A 2 -10.93 7.54 10.89
N TYR A 3 -9.61 7.60 10.73
CA TYR A 3 -8.88 6.93 9.64
C TYR A 3 -8.67 5.46 9.97
N ASN A 4 -9.08 4.58 9.06
CA ASN A 4 -8.92 3.13 9.19
C ASN A 4 -8.20 2.60 7.95
N ASP A 5 -7.12 1.85 8.14
CA ASP A 5 -6.38 1.26 7.03
C ASP A 5 -7.21 0.14 6.39
N LEU A 6 -7.50 0.26 5.09
CA LEU A 6 -8.41 -0.62 4.35
C LEU A 6 -7.63 -1.75 3.68
N MET A 7 -6.57 -1.41 2.97
CA MET A 7 -5.68 -2.36 2.31
C MET A 7 -4.33 -1.72 1.97
N LEU A 8 -3.32 -2.57 1.77
CA LEU A 8 -2.02 -2.18 1.22
C LEU A 8 -1.95 -2.59 -0.26
N ILE A 9 -1.69 -1.64 -1.15
CA ILE A 9 -1.36 -1.91 -2.54
C ILE A 9 0.18 -2.03 -2.62
N PRO A 10 0.73 -3.18 -3.02
CA PRO A 10 2.18 -3.38 -3.06
C PRO A 10 2.84 -2.60 -4.20
N ALA A 11 4.17 -2.52 -4.18
CA ALA A 11 4.94 -2.11 -5.35
C ALA A 11 4.71 -3.08 -6.53
N GLY A 12 4.79 -2.56 -7.75
CA GLY A 12 4.51 -3.30 -8.98
C GLY A 12 3.03 -3.40 -9.35
N ALA A 13 2.11 -2.89 -8.53
CA ALA A 13 0.68 -2.93 -8.82
C ALA A 13 0.30 -2.05 -10.01
N THR A 14 -0.54 -2.61 -10.88
CA THR A 14 -1.06 -2.01 -12.12
C THR A 14 -2.56 -2.18 -12.20
N ASN A 15 -3.22 -1.47 -13.12
CA ASN A 15 -4.67 -1.56 -13.33
C ASN A 15 -5.46 -1.47 -12.00
N ILE A 16 -5.08 -0.52 -11.17
CA ILE A 16 -5.62 -0.31 -9.83
C ILE A 16 -6.97 0.39 -9.95
N ARG A 17 -7.99 -0.14 -9.27
CA ARG A 17 -9.31 0.46 -9.14
C ARG A 17 -9.89 0.16 -7.76
N ILE A 18 -10.34 1.19 -7.07
CA ILE A 18 -11.01 1.11 -5.77
C ILE A 18 -12.25 1.99 -5.86
N GLN A 19 -13.42 1.45 -5.53
CA GLN A 19 -14.68 2.18 -5.62
C GLN A 19 -15.65 1.80 -4.51
N GLU A 20 -16.48 2.75 -4.09
CA GLU A 20 -17.60 2.46 -3.21
C GLU A 20 -18.64 1.58 -3.92
N ILE A 21 -19.15 0.55 -3.22
CA ILE A 21 -20.24 -0.29 -3.74
C ILE A 21 -21.58 0.47 -3.67
N LYS A 22 -21.77 1.26 -2.62
CA LYS A 22 -22.89 2.17 -2.47
C LYS A 22 -22.37 3.51 -1.93
N PRO A 23 -22.99 4.63 -2.34
CA PRO A 23 -22.58 5.94 -1.85
C PRO A 23 -22.66 6.05 -0.34
N SER A 24 -21.66 6.68 0.26
CA SER A 24 -21.64 6.98 1.69
C SER A 24 -21.03 8.37 1.97
N ASN A 25 -21.08 8.78 3.23
CA ASN A 25 -20.39 9.97 3.74
C ASN A 25 -18.92 9.68 4.11
N ASN A 26 -18.41 8.49 3.82
CA ASN A 26 -17.00 8.17 4.04
C ASN A 26 -16.12 8.76 2.93
N TYR A 27 -14.81 8.79 3.19
CA TYR A 27 -13.83 9.29 2.22
C TYR A 27 -12.65 8.32 2.07
N LEU A 28 -12.35 7.93 0.83
CA LEU A 28 -11.13 7.19 0.49
C LEU A 28 -9.91 8.12 0.56
N ALA A 29 -8.83 7.64 1.13
CA ALA A 29 -7.57 8.36 1.31
C ALA A 29 -6.39 7.50 0.86
N ILE A 30 -5.29 8.15 0.50
CA ILE A 30 -4.05 7.49 0.09
C ILE A 30 -2.92 7.98 1.00
N ARG A 31 -2.21 7.04 1.63
CA ARG A 31 -1.10 7.31 2.54
C ARG A 31 0.10 6.41 2.20
N ASN A 32 1.31 6.92 2.37
CA ASN A 32 2.50 6.06 2.32
C ASN A 32 2.72 5.31 3.65
N MET A 33 3.80 4.51 3.71
CA MET A 33 4.20 3.78 4.91
C MET A 33 4.69 4.67 6.06
N THR A 34 5.18 5.89 5.78
CA THR A 34 5.69 6.82 6.79
C THR A 34 4.60 7.69 7.44
N GLY A 35 3.34 7.53 7.01
CA GLY A 35 2.20 8.28 7.53
C GLY A 35 1.85 9.54 6.73
N HIS A 36 2.59 9.87 5.67
CA HIS A 36 2.29 11.01 4.80
C HIS A 36 1.10 10.70 3.87
N TYR A 37 0.10 11.58 3.88
CA TYR A 37 -1.09 11.47 3.03
C TYR A 37 -0.90 12.19 1.70
N TYR A 38 -1.21 11.51 0.60
CA TYR A 38 -1.27 12.09 -0.74
C TYR A 38 -2.70 12.55 -1.11
N LEU A 39 -3.71 11.96 -0.47
CA LEU A 39 -5.13 12.24 -0.67
C LEU A 39 -5.89 12.15 0.66
N ASN A 40 -6.79 13.11 0.91
CA ASN A 40 -7.76 13.11 1.99
C ASN A 40 -7.16 12.90 3.40
N GLY A 41 -6.01 13.51 3.68
CA GLY A 41 -5.31 13.45 4.98
C GLY A 41 -5.60 14.63 5.90
N ASN A 42 -5.19 14.52 7.17
CA ASN A 42 -5.27 15.60 8.16
C ASN A 42 -6.68 16.21 8.32
N TRP A 43 -7.72 15.38 8.24
CA TRP A 43 -9.13 15.80 8.32
C TRP A 43 -9.59 16.74 7.21
N ARG A 44 -8.85 16.82 6.09
CA ARG A 44 -9.20 17.63 4.92
C ARG A 44 -9.65 16.71 3.78
N ILE A 45 -10.66 17.17 3.04
CA ILE A 45 -11.21 16.48 1.87
C ILE A 45 -10.80 17.25 0.62
N ASP A 46 -10.06 16.57 -0.25
CA ASP A 46 -9.67 17.04 -1.57
C ASP A 46 -10.86 17.03 -2.55
N PHE A 47 -10.85 17.94 -3.51
CA PHE A 47 -11.70 17.83 -4.69
C PHE A 47 -11.21 16.71 -5.63
N PRO A 48 -12.08 16.17 -6.50
CA PRO A 48 -11.67 15.25 -7.56
C PRO A 48 -10.47 15.79 -8.34
N ARG A 49 -9.37 15.01 -8.39
CA ARG A 49 -8.11 15.42 -9.00
C ARG A 49 -7.21 14.23 -9.30
N SER A 50 -6.21 14.47 -10.14
CA SER A 50 -5.07 13.56 -10.33
C SER A 50 -4.00 13.81 -9.26
N ILE A 51 -3.43 12.74 -8.70
CA ILE A 51 -2.42 12.75 -7.65
C ILE A 51 -1.21 11.96 -8.13
N LYS A 52 -0.05 12.62 -8.27
CA LYS A 52 1.21 11.91 -8.56
C LYS A 52 1.76 11.33 -7.26
N ALA A 53 1.80 10.00 -7.16
CA ALA A 53 2.29 9.29 -5.98
C ALA A 53 2.91 7.95 -6.37
N CYS A 54 3.98 7.56 -5.67
CA CYS A 54 4.66 6.26 -5.79
C CYS A 54 4.91 5.84 -7.26
N GLY A 55 5.39 6.77 -8.08
CA GLY A 55 5.76 6.53 -9.48
C GLY A 55 4.62 6.44 -10.49
N THR A 56 3.37 6.57 -10.06
CA THR A 56 2.21 6.59 -10.97
C THR A 56 1.28 7.78 -10.67
N ILE A 57 0.18 7.88 -11.42
CA ILE A 57 -0.84 8.91 -11.24
C ILE A 57 -2.13 8.22 -10.81
N PHE A 58 -2.59 8.58 -9.61
CA PHE A 58 -3.90 8.20 -9.10
C PHE A 58 -4.93 9.23 -9.54
N HIS A 59 -6.06 8.79 -10.06
CA HIS A 59 -7.21 9.62 -10.39
C HIS A 59 -8.27 9.39 -9.32
N TYR A 60 -8.55 10.44 -8.55
CA TYR A 60 -9.62 10.46 -7.57
C TYR A 60 -10.84 11.15 -8.17
N GLU A 61 -11.96 10.43 -8.20
CA GLU A 61 -13.22 10.87 -8.78
C GLU A 61 -14.36 10.73 -7.78
N ARG A 62 -15.34 11.63 -7.90
CA ARG A 62 -16.66 11.54 -7.25
C ARG A 62 -17.72 11.80 -8.31
N LYS A 63 -18.01 10.78 -9.12
CA LYS A 63 -18.92 10.93 -10.28
C LYS A 63 -20.37 11.00 -9.78
N PRO A 64 -21.10 12.10 -10.01
CA PRO A 64 -22.49 12.19 -9.59
C PRO A 64 -23.35 11.14 -10.30
N HIS A 65 -24.14 10.40 -9.52
CA HIS A 65 -25.15 9.46 -9.95
C HIS A 65 -26.46 9.76 -9.18
N GLY A 66 -27.30 10.61 -9.77
CA GLY A 66 -28.46 11.18 -9.07
C GLY A 66 -28.02 12.12 -7.95
N PHE A 67 -28.54 11.91 -6.74
CA PHE A 67 -28.18 12.70 -5.55
C PHE A 67 -26.87 12.27 -4.87
N PHE A 68 -26.27 11.19 -5.35
CA PHE A 68 -25.10 10.59 -4.75
C PHE A 68 -23.87 10.77 -5.62
N ALA A 69 -22.68 10.82 -5.04
CA ALA A 69 -21.43 10.91 -5.77
C ALA A 69 -20.43 9.88 -5.19
N PRO A 70 -20.58 8.60 -5.56
CA PRO A 70 -19.70 7.54 -5.07
C PRO A 70 -18.25 7.82 -5.43
N GLU A 71 -17.35 7.48 -4.51
CA GLU A 71 -15.93 7.70 -4.69
C GLU A 71 -15.28 6.58 -5.51
N MET A 72 -14.30 6.98 -6.32
CA MET A 72 -13.42 6.07 -7.05
C MET A 72 -11.99 6.58 -7.05
N ILE A 73 -11.05 5.67 -6.81
CA ILE A 73 -9.62 5.87 -7.03
C ILE A 73 -9.18 4.88 -8.09
N SER A 74 -8.46 5.36 -9.10
CA SER A 74 -7.88 4.49 -10.14
C SER A 74 -6.46 4.90 -10.49
N ALA A 75 -5.63 3.95 -10.92
CA ALA A 75 -4.29 4.23 -11.44
C ALA A 75 -3.86 3.12 -12.40
N LEU A 76 -3.12 3.49 -13.45
CA LEU A 76 -2.57 2.50 -14.38
C LEU A 76 -1.38 1.73 -13.78
N GLY A 77 -0.66 2.34 -12.82
CA GLY A 77 0.59 1.79 -12.28
C GLY A 77 1.78 1.94 -13.26
N PRO A 78 2.87 1.18 -13.06
CA PRO A 78 3.16 0.42 -11.85
C PRO A 78 3.42 1.35 -10.65
N THR A 79 3.01 0.94 -9.47
CA THR A 79 3.49 1.56 -8.22
C THR A 79 4.97 1.20 -8.02
N LEU A 80 5.80 2.15 -7.59
CA LEU A 80 7.21 1.90 -7.26
C LEU A 80 7.42 1.52 -5.79
N GLU A 81 6.47 1.90 -4.94
CA GLU A 81 6.49 1.69 -3.49
C GLU A 81 5.07 1.30 -3.02
N PRO A 82 4.95 0.57 -1.90
CA PRO A 82 3.66 0.21 -1.35
C PRO A 82 2.90 1.44 -0.81
N ILE A 83 1.57 1.46 -0.96
CA ILE A 83 0.69 2.49 -0.44
C ILE A 83 -0.48 1.91 0.32
N TYR A 84 -0.94 2.63 1.35
CA TYR A 84 -2.18 2.33 2.03
C TYR A 84 -3.34 3.05 1.37
N ILE A 85 -4.39 2.29 1.09
CA ILE A 85 -5.74 2.82 0.94
C ILE A 85 -6.36 2.87 2.31
N VAL A 86 -6.85 4.05 2.68
CA VAL A 86 -7.37 4.34 4.02
C VAL A 86 -8.80 4.84 3.88
N LEU A 87 -9.68 4.46 4.79
CA LEU A 87 -11.04 4.99 4.89
C LEU A 87 -11.13 6.00 6.03
N LEU A 88 -11.45 7.25 5.72
CA LEU A 88 -11.95 8.20 6.71
C LEU A 88 -13.42 7.89 6.99
N TYR A 89 -13.65 7.15 8.06
CA TYR A 89 -14.96 6.67 8.47
C TYR A 89 -15.77 7.78 9.13
N GLN A 90 -16.89 8.17 8.52
CA GLN A 90 -17.93 9.08 9.03
C GLN A 90 -19.21 8.34 9.40
N GLU A 91 -19.54 7.28 8.66
CA GLU A 91 -20.75 6.47 8.85
C GLU A 91 -20.52 5.00 8.48
N LYS A 92 -21.54 4.16 8.69
CA LYS A 92 -21.46 2.72 8.38
C LYS A 92 -21.07 2.51 6.91
N ASN A 93 -19.92 1.92 6.68
CA ASN A 93 -19.41 1.60 5.34
C ASN A 93 -20.28 0.49 4.69
N PRO A 94 -20.96 0.77 3.56
CA PRO A 94 -21.76 -0.22 2.85
C PRO A 94 -20.93 -1.22 2.05
N GLY A 95 -19.62 -0.98 1.91
CA GLY A 95 -18.66 -1.84 1.24
C GLY A 95 -17.84 -1.10 0.18
N ILE A 96 -16.58 -1.53 0.04
CA ILE A 96 -15.65 -1.05 -0.99
C ILE A 96 -15.29 -2.23 -1.87
N GLU A 97 -15.35 -2.04 -3.18
CA GLU A 97 -14.87 -2.98 -4.18
C GLU A 97 -13.51 -2.50 -4.67
N TYR A 98 -12.57 -3.43 -4.83
CA TYR A 98 -11.23 -3.13 -5.30
C TYR A 98 -10.67 -4.24 -6.18
N GLU A 99 -9.86 -3.84 -7.14
CA GLU A 99 -9.09 -4.72 -8.01
C GLU A 99 -7.76 -4.06 -8.35
N TYR A 100 -6.73 -4.89 -8.51
CA TYR A 100 -5.45 -4.49 -9.07
C TYR A 100 -4.75 -5.73 -9.64
N SER A 101 -3.86 -5.51 -10.59
CA SER A 101 -3.06 -6.54 -11.23
C SER A 101 -1.61 -6.44 -10.77
N ILE A 102 -1.00 -7.59 -10.52
CA ILE A 102 0.44 -7.68 -10.26
C ILE A 102 1.08 -8.43 -11.43
N PRO A 103 2.20 -7.95 -11.98
CA PRO A 103 2.94 -8.66 -13.01
C PRO A 103 3.20 -10.10 -12.60
N LYS A 104 2.95 -11.05 -13.52
CA LYS A 104 3.27 -12.46 -13.29
C LYS A 104 4.78 -12.57 -13.05
N GLY A 105 5.16 -13.12 -11.89
CA GLY A 105 6.54 -13.13 -11.40
C GLY A 105 6.83 -12.15 -10.25
N ALA A 106 5.97 -11.14 -10.03
CA ALA A 106 6.06 -10.22 -8.87
C ALA A 106 5.17 -10.67 -7.69
N VAL A 107 4.11 -11.44 -7.94
CA VAL A 107 3.51 -12.34 -6.93
C VAL A 107 3.90 -13.75 -7.32
N GLN A 108 4.88 -14.32 -6.62
CA GLN A 108 4.97 -15.76 -6.52
C GLN A 108 3.96 -16.19 -5.44
N ASP A 109 3.12 -17.15 -5.82
CA ASP A 109 2.05 -17.79 -5.06
C ASP A 109 2.19 -17.62 -3.54
N THR A 110 1.58 -16.56 -2.98
CA THR A 110 1.45 -16.46 -1.53
C THR A 110 0.24 -17.29 -1.16
N ASP A 111 0.49 -18.57 -0.90
CA ASP A 111 -0.34 -19.43 -0.07
C ASP A 111 -0.98 -18.60 1.07
N PRO A 112 -2.29 -18.69 1.32
CA PRO A 112 -2.97 -17.96 2.40
C PRO A 112 -2.38 -18.17 3.81
N GLU A 113 -1.52 -19.18 4.04
CA GLU A 113 -0.70 -19.33 5.27
C GLU A 113 0.67 -18.60 5.22
N GLY A 114 0.88 -17.76 4.19
CA GLY A 114 2.16 -17.40 3.61
C GLY A 114 3.26 -16.81 4.51
N TYR A 115 4.48 -16.99 4.00
CA TYR A 115 5.73 -16.49 4.56
C TYR A 115 6.20 -15.24 3.81
N SER A 116 6.88 -14.33 4.49
CA SER A 116 7.48 -13.14 3.88
C SER A 116 8.77 -12.74 4.58
N TRP A 117 9.66 -12.11 3.81
CA TRP A 117 10.85 -11.49 4.36
C TRP A 117 10.49 -10.29 5.23
N VAL A 118 11.05 -10.28 6.43
CA VAL A 118 10.98 -9.19 7.41
C VAL A 118 12.42 -8.72 7.66
N TYR A 119 12.58 -7.44 7.98
CA TYR A 119 13.88 -6.85 8.22
C TYR A 119 13.77 -5.70 9.21
N ASN A 120 14.89 -5.34 9.83
CA ASN A 120 14.99 -4.14 10.65
C ASN A 120 15.59 -2.97 9.86
N GLU A 121 15.67 -1.81 10.51
CA GLU A 121 16.35 -0.65 9.95
C GLU A 121 17.85 -0.91 9.78
N PHE A 122 18.46 -0.22 8.81
CA PHE A 122 19.91 -0.25 8.63
C PHE A 122 20.62 0.31 9.86
N GLY A 123 21.68 -0.38 10.28
CA GLY A 123 22.60 0.10 11.29
C GLY A 123 23.40 1.31 10.81
N PRO A 124 24.19 1.93 11.71
CA PRO A 124 25.07 3.03 11.36
C PRO A 124 26.08 2.62 10.29
N CYS A 125 26.41 3.57 9.39
CA CYS A 125 27.39 3.34 8.35
C CYS A 125 28.79 3.11 8.94
N SER A 126 29.53 2.15 8.38
CA SER A 126 30.89 1.82 8.83
C SER A 126 31.88 2.98 8.69
N ALA A 127 31.57 3.97 7.85
CA ALA A 127 32.35 5.17 7.67
C ALA A 127 31.45 6.40 7.59
N THR A 128 31.96 7.53 8.06
CA THR A 128 31.27 8.83 7.99
C THR A 128 31.46 9.53 6.64
N CYS A 129 32.41 9.09 5.79
CA CYS A 129 32.59 9.55 4.41
C CYS A 129 33.32 8.50 3.56
N GLY A 130 33.14 8.55 2.22
CA GLY A 130 34.01 7.85 1.28
C GLY A 130 33.72 6.36 1.02
N GLY A 131 32.47 5.92 1.14
CA GLY A 131 32.05 4.57 0.70
C GLY A 131 31.92 3.53 1.81
N GLY A 132 31.38 3.92 2.98
CA GLY A 132 31.03 2.97 4.03
C GLY A 132 29.86 2.05 3.64
N VAL A 133 29.70 0.97 4.40
CA VAL A 133 28.66 -0.06 4.21
C VAL A 133 27.75 -0.05 5.45
N GLN A 134 26.44 -0.22 5.25
CA GLN A 134 25.45 -0.33 6.32
C GLN A 134 24.85 -1.72 6.26
N SER A 135 24.71 -2.39 7.40
CA SER A 135 24.08 -3.70 7.46
C SER A 135 22.73 -3.66 8.18
N ARG A 136 21.85 -4.62 7.86
CA ARG A 136 20.59 -4.87 8.56
C ARG A 136 20.33 -6.37 8.68
N ASN A 137 19.50 -6.73 9.65
CA ASN A 137 19.00 -8.10 9.80
C ASN A 137 17.81 -8.34 8.87
N VAL A 138 17.81 -9.48 8.18
CA VAL A 138 16.75 -9.92 7.25
C VAL A 138 16.42 -11.37 7.55
N TRP A 139 15.16 -11.67 7.84
CA TRP A 139 14.70 -13.01 8.22
C TRP A 139 13.37 -13.36 7.57
N CYS A 140 13.10 -14.65 7.42
CA CYS A 140 11.82 -15.12 6.94
C CYS A 140 10.84 -15.25 8.10
N ALA A 141 9.61 -14.77 7.95
CA ALA A 141 8.60 -14.87 9.00
C ALA A 141 7.24 -15.27 8.46
N LYS A 142 6.42 -15.91 9.30
CA LYS A 142 5.00 -16.12 9.02
C LYS A 142 4.28 -14.78 9.01
N ARG A 143 3.45 -14.53 8.00
CA ARG A 143 2.67 -13.28 7.93
C ARG A 143 1.71 -13.08 9.10
N ARG A 144 1.20 -14.17 9.67
CA ARG A 144 0.15 -14.13 10.70
C ARG A 144 0.63 -13.57 12.04
N ASP A 145 1.82 -13.97 12.48
CA ASP A 145 2.35 -13.66 13.82
C ASP A 145 3.77 -13.09 13.80
N SER A 146 4.36 -12.92 12.61
CA SER A 146 5.75 -12.46 12.42
C SER A 146 6.78 -13.33 13.15
N SER A 147 6.42 -14.58 13.48
CA SER A 147 7.37 -15.55 14.03
C SER A 147 8.41 -15.90 12.97
N GLU A 148 9.67 -15.87 13.37
CA GLU A 148 10.78 -16.27 12.52
C GLU A 148 10.69 -17.75 12.17
N VAL A 149 10.91 -18.06 10.91
CA VAL A 149 10.89 -19.42 10.37
C VAL A 149 12.09 -19.66 9.46
N SER A 150 12.22 -20.88 8.94
CA SER A 150 13.28 -21.20 7.98
C SER A 150 13.26 -20.24 6.78
N ARG A 151 14.45 -19.79 6.37
CA ARG A 151 14.65 -18.92 5.21
C ARG A 151 14.11 -19.51 3.92
N ASP A 152 14.18 -20.83 3.76
CA ASP A 152 13.72 -21.55 2.56
C ASP A 152 12.21 -21.49 2.34
N LEU A 153 11.44 -21.12 3.38
CA LEU A 153 10.00 -20.93 3.28
C LEU A 153 9.65 -19.58 2.63
N CYS A 154 10.59 -18.64 2.63
CA CYS A 154 10.49 -17.42 1.87
C CYS A 154 11.18 -17.60 0.52
N ASN A 155 10.62 -16.94 -0.50
CA ASN A 155 11.23 -16.93 -1.81
C ASN A 155 12.57 -16.17 -1.79
N GLU A 156 13.67 -16.88 -2.00
CA GLU A 156 15.03 -16.32 -2.04
C GLU A 156 15.18 -15.17 -3.05
N ALA A 157 14.46 -15.22 -4.18
CA ALA A 157 14.49 -14.15 -5.18
C ALA A 157 13.89 -12.81 -4.69
N LEU A 158 13.19 -12.82 -3.54
CA LEU A 158 12.59 -11.64 -2.91
C LEU A 158 13.34 -11.22 -1.63
N GLU A 159 14.50 -11.82 -1.32
CA GLU A 159 15.27 -11.45 -0.12
C GLU A 159 15.74 -9.98 -0.22
N PRO A 160 15.37 -9.12 0.75
CA PRO A 160 15.84 -7.74 0.78
C PRO A 160 17.37 -7.65 0.97
N PRO A 161 18.03 -6.59 0.46
CA PRO A 161 19.47 -6.39 0.68
C PRO A 161 19.81 -6.32 2.16
N SER A 162 20.88 -6.99 2.59
CA SER A 162 21.34 -6.97 3.99
C SER A 162 22.56 -6.09 4.22
N THR A 163 23.20 -5.60 3.15
CA THR A 163 24.38 -4.72 3.15
C THR A 163 24.34 -3.71 2.01
#